data_AF-A0A7Z9WLW3-F1
#
_entry.id   AF-A0A7Z9WLW3-F1
#
_cell.length_a   1.000
_cell.length_b   1.000
_cell.length_c   1.000
_cell.angle_alpha   90.00
_cell.angle_beta   90.00
_cell.angle_gamma   90.00
#
_symmetry.space_group_name_H-M   'P 1'
#
loop_
_entity.id
_entity.type
_entity.pdbx_description
1 polymer ?
#
loop_
_entity_poly.entity_id
_entity_poly.type
_entity_poly.pdbx_seq_one_letter_code
_entity_poly.pdbx_strand_id
1 'polypeptide(L)'
;MDKEHQQIPNKNPIGVFDSGVGGLSVMREIARLLPHEDILYFADSANCPYGPRPPEEIRRLSRGIVEFLLGQGAKIVVVACNTASAAALSYLRQSFAVPIVGMEP
;
A
#
# COMPACT_ATOMS: atom_id res chain seq x y z
N MET A 1 -19.02 35.26 4.56
CA MET A 1 -17.55 35.47 4.66
C MET A 1 -16.97 34.07 4.74
N ASP A 2 -16.84 33.48 3.57
CA ASP A 2 -16.65 32.04 3.40
C ASP A 2 -15.16 31.75 3.54
N LYS A 3 -14.79 30.96 4.55
CA LYS A 3 -13.43 30.46 4.69
C LYS A 3 -13.26 29.33 3.68
N GLU A 4 -12.69 29.65 2.52
CA GLU A 4 -12.11 28.66 1.62
C GLU A 4 -11.10 27.81 2.43
N HIS A 5 -11.44 26.55 2.66
CA HIS A 5 -10.51 25.57 3.18
C HIS A 5 -9.51 25.25 2.08
N GLN A 6 -8.42 26.02 2.01
CA GLN A 6 -7.36 25.76 1.06
C GLN A 6 -6.61 24.49 1.49
N GLN A 7 -6.99 23.35 0.91
CA GLN A 7 -6.33 22.07 1.15
C GLN A 7 -4.94 22.11 0.51
N ILE A 8 -3.91 22.29 1.33
CA ILE A 8 -2.52 22.24 0.88
C ILE A 8 -2.26 20.83 0.30
N PRO A 9 -1.76 20.70 -0.94
CA PRO A 9 -1.48 19.39 -1.53
C PRO A 9 -0.48 18.62 -0.67
N ASN A 10 -0.88 17.46 -0.14
CA ASN A 10 0.02 16.59 0.60
C ASN A 10 1.01 15.96 -0.39
N LYS A 11 2.27 16.41 -0.36
CA LYS A 11 3.35 15.96 -1.26
C LYS A 11 4.00 14.64 -0.86
N ASN A 12 3.54 14.01 0.21
CA ASN A 12 4.07 12.73 0.65
C ASN A 12 3.80 11.62 -0.38
N PRO A 13 4.66 10.59 -0.46
CA PRO A 13 4.55 9.56 -1.49
C PRO A 13 3.38 8.60 -1.29
N ILE A 14 3.01 7.91 -2.36
CA ILE A 14 2.14 6.73 -2.34
C ILE A 14 3.00 5.51 -2.01
N GLY A 15 2.70 4.82 -0.91
CA GLY A 15 3.29 3.53 -0.61
C GLY A 15 2.63 2.44 -1.44
N VAL A 16 3.40 1.57 -2.08
CA VAL A 16 2.91 0.42 -2.84
C VAL A 16 3.70 -0.79 -2.40
N PHE A 17 3.05 -1.92 -2.10
CA PHE A 17 3.79 -3.16 -1.84
C PHE A 17 3.18 -4.38 -2.49
N ASP A 18 4.04 -5.35 -2.77
CA ASP A 18 3.70 -6.68 -3.25
C ASP A 18 4.59 -7.73 -2.57
N SER A 19 4.15 -8.99 -2.61
CA SER A 19 4.95 -10.13 -2.17
C SER A 19 6.24 -10.34 -3.00
N GLY A 20 6.36 -9.68 -4.15
CA GLY A 20 7.53 -9.70 -5.02
C GLY A 20 7.50 -8.57 -6.05
N VAL A 21 7.81 -8.90 -7.31
CA VAL A 21 7.87 -7.93 -8.42
C VAL A 21 6.60 -7.85 -9.26
N GLY A 22 5.58 -8.67 -8.97
CA GLY A 22 4.34 -8.72 -9.76
C GLY A 22 3.55 -7.40 -9.71
N GLY A 23 3.60 -6.72 -8.57
CA GLY A 23 2.98 -5.42 -8.32
C GLY A 23 3.58 -4.26 -9.11
N LEU A 24 4.69 -4.44 -9.84
CA LEU A 24 5.26 -3.38 -10.69
C LEU A 24 4.31 -2.96 -11.81
N SER A 25 3.41 -3.85 -12.26
CA SER A 25 2.35 -3.51 -13.22
C SER A 25 1.36 -2.49 -12.64
N VAL A 26 0.93 -2.68 -11.39
CA VAL A 26 0.08 -1.74 -10.65
C VAL A 26 0.81 -0.42 -10.41
N MET A 27 2.07 -0.48 -9.96
CA MET A 27 2.91 0.71 -9.79
C MET A 27 3.02 1.53 -11.07
N ARG A 28 3.20 0.87 -12.22
CA ARG A 28 3.29 1.52 -13.53
C ARG A 28 2.00 2.24 -13.91
N GLU A 29 0.84 1.64 -13.64
CA GLU A 29 -0.45 2.28 -13.90
C GLU A 29 -0.71 3.46 -12.95
N ILE A 30 -0.31 3.36 -11.68
CA ILE A 30 -0.36 4.48 -10.74
C ILE A 30 0.49 5.65 -11.26
N ALA A 31 1.74 5.39 -11.65
CA ALA A 31 2.64 6.41 -12.19
C ALA A 31 2.10 7.05 -13.48
N ARG A 32 1.40 6.26 -14.32
CA ARG A 32 0.78 6.74 -15.56
C ARG A 32 -0.41 7.66 -15.29
N LEU A 33 -1.26 7.31 -14.33
CA LEU A 33 -2.48 8.06 -14.00
C LEU A 33 -2.20 9.26 -13.08
N LEU A 34 -1.17 9.16 -12.25
CA LEU A 34 -0.76 10.16 -11.27
C LEU A 34 0.71 10.56 -11.48
N PRO A 35 1.05 11.23 -12.60
CA PRO A 35 2.44 11.50 -13.00
C PRO A 35 3.19 12.49 -12.10
N HIS A 36 2.49 13.14 -11.16
CA HIS A 36 3.06 14.10 -10.21
C HIS A 36 3.19 13.53 -8.79
N GLU A 37 2.86 12.25 -8.60
CA GLU A 37 2.95 11.58 -7.31
C GLU A 37 4.24 10.78 -7.21
N ASP A 38 4.96 10.96 -6.10
CA ASP A 38 6.09 10.11 -5.75
C ASP A 38 5.58 8.74 -5.27
N ILE A 39 6.29 7.66 -5.63
CA ILE A 39 5.92 6.30 -5.27
C ILE A 39 7.05 5.63 -4.49
N LEU A 40 6.72 5.09 -3.31
CA LEU A 40 7.58 4.20 -2.55
C LEU A 40 7.11 2.76 -2.79
N TYR A 41 7.90 1.98 -3.53
CA TYR A 41 7.58 0.58 -3.81
C TYR A 41 8.37 -0.36 -2.90
N PHE A 42 7.67 -1.30 -2.25
CA PHE A 42 8.28 -2.35 -1.43
C PHE A 42 7.97 -3.74 -2.01
N ALA A 43 9.01 -4.47 -2.38
CA ALA A 43 8.92 -5.86 -2.81
C ALA A 43 9.36 -6.79 -1.67
N ASP A 44 8.46 -7.61 -1.13
CA ASP A 44 8.80 -8.59 -0.10
C ASP A 44 9.37 -9.90 -0.67
N SER A 45 10.36 -9.78 -1.56
CA SER A 45 10.97 -10.92 -2.26
C SER A 45 11.55 -11.97 -1.30
N ALA A 46 11.93 -11.57 -0.08
CA ALA A 46 12.44 -12.48 0.95
C ALA A 46 11.40 -13.46 1.47
N ASN A 47 10.11 -13.09 1.45
CA ASN A 47 9.01 -13.94 1.88
C ASN A 47 8.13 -14.41 0.71
N CYS A 48 8.53 -14.14 -0.53
CA CYS A 48 7.85 -14.65 -1.72
C CYS A 48 7.94 -16.19 -1.81
N PRO A 49 6.89 -16.90 -2.26
CA PRO A 49 5.52 -16.42 -2.53
C PRO A 49 4.65 -16.40 -1.27
N TYR A 50 3.62 -15.54 -1.27
CA TYR A 50 2.64 -15.48 -0.19
C TYR A 50 1.55 -16.57 -0.30
N GLY A 51 1.27 -17.08 -1.51
CA GLY A 51 0.21 -18.06 -1.76
C GLY A 51 0.12 -19.25 -0.79
N PRO A 52 1.23 -19.95 -0.47
CA PRO A 52 1.19 -21.12 0.41
C PRO A 52 1.23 -20.76 1.91
N ARG A 53 1.31 -19.47 2.29
CA ARG A 53 1.47 -19.05 3.68
C ARG A 53 0.12 -18.95 4.40
N PRO A 54 0.07 -19.22 5.72
CA PRO A 54 -1.13 -18.99 6.53
C PRO A 54 -1.58 -17.52 6.49
N PRO A 55 -2.90 -17.23 6.49
CA PRO A 55 -3.42 -15.86 6.46
C PRO A 55 -2.90 -14.97 7.61
N GLU A 56 -2.68 -15.55 8.79
CA GLU A 56 -2.14 -14.84 9.96
C GLU A 56 -0.69 -14.38 9.74
N GLU A 57 0.11 -15.21 9.06
CA GLU A 57 1.48 -14.84 8.69
C GLU A 57 1.47 -13.71 7.67
N ILE A 58 0.61 -13.80 6.65
CA ILE A 58 0.45 -12.75 5.63
C ILE A 58 0.00 -11.43 6.27
N ARG A 59 -0.91 -11.46 7.24
CA ARG A 59 -1.33 -10.28 8.01
C ARG A 59 -0.17 -9.65 8.77
N ARG A 60 0.65 -10.46 9.45
CA ARG A 60 1.82 -9.97 10.19
C ARG A 60 2.85 -9.34 9.26
N LEU A 61 3.17 -9.98 8.14
CA LEU A 61 4.10 -9.45 7.13
C LEU A 61 3.56 -8.14 6.54
N SER A 62 2.31 -8.14 6.09
CA SER A 62 1.67 -6.96 5.50
C SER A 62 1.62 -5.78 6.46
N ARG A 63 1.34 -6.03 7.74
CA ARG A 63 1.35 -4.99 8.78
C ARG A 63 2.74 -4.35 8.90
N GLY A 64 3.79 -5.16 9.00
CA GLY A 64 5.16 -4.64 9.11
C GLY A 64 5.56 -3.81 7.90
N ILE A 65 5.13 -4.21 6.70
CA ILE A 65 5.37 -3.45 5.46
C ILE A 65 4.62 -2.11 5.48
N VAL A 66 3.36 -2.10 5.91
CA VAL A 66 2.59 -0.86 6.06
C VAL A 66 3.25 0.06 7.08
N GLU A 67 3.64 -0.44 8.26
CA GLU A 67 4.36 0.34 9.28
C GLU A 67 5.66 0.93 8.72
N PHE A 68 6.41 0.14 7.94
CA PHE A 68 7.61 0.61 7.27
C PHE A 68 7.32 1.74 6.27
N LEU A 69 6.36 1.56 5.37
CA LEU A 69 5.99 2.57 4.35
C LEU A 69 5.50 3.87 4.99
N LEU A 70 4.71 3.78 6.05
CA LEU A 70 4.26 4.93 6.82
C LEU A 70 5.43 5.63 7.54
N GLY A 71 6.37 4.86 8.07
CA GLY A 71 7.62 5.39 8.64
C GLY A 71 8.50 6.11 7.61
N GLN A 72 8.42 5.73 6.33
CA GLN A 72 9.05 6.44 5.20
C GLN A 72 8.21 7.64 4.70
N GLY A 73 7.08 7.94 5.34
CA GLY A 73 6.25 9.10 5.07
C GLY A 73 5.11 8.88 4.09
N ALA A 74 4.77 7.64 3.71
CA ALA A 74 3.67 7.38 2.79
C ALA A 74 2.34 7.96 3.31
N LYS A 75 1.59 8.67 2.45
CA LYS A 75 0.27 9.24 2.81
C LYS A 75 -0.91 8.28 2.61
N ILE A 76 -0.69 7.26 1.80
CA ILE A 76 -1.64 6.21 1.41
C ILE A 76 -0.82 4.96 1.09
N VAL A 77 -1.37 3.78 1.39
CA VAL A 77 -0.72 2.52 1.03
C VAL A 77 -1.61 1.69 0.09
N VAL A 78 -1.03 1.20 -0.98
CA VAL A 78 -1.63 0.31 -1.98
C VAL A 78 -1.05 -1.10 -1.81
N VAL A 79 -1.91 -2.06 -1.53
CA VAL A 79 -1.62 -3.49 -1.48
C VAL A 79 -1.76 -4.03 -2.91
N ALA A 80 -0.66 -4.08 -3.67
CA ALA A 80 -0.66 -4.53 -5.06
C ALA A 80 -0.66 -6.07 -5.21
N CYS A 81 -0.43 -6.81 -4.12
CA CYS A 81 -0.51 -8.27 -4.10
C CYS A 81 -1.96 -8.75 -3.90
N ASN A 82 -2.52 -9.50 -4.86
CA ASN A 82 -3.85 -10.09 -4.71
C ASN A 82 -3.95 -10.99 -3.46
N THR A 83 -2.94 -11.83 -3.20
CA THR A 83 -2.92 -12.72 -2.03
C THR A 83 -2.89 -11.94 -0.71
N ALA A 84 -2.07 -10.88 -0.62
CA ALA A 84 -2.05 -10.04 0.57
C ALA A 84 -3.37 -9.27 0.72
N SER A 85 -3.94 -8.78 -0.38
CA SER A 85 -5.24 -8.10 -0.39
C SER A 85 -6.33 -9.02 0.17
N ALA A 86 -6.44 -10.25 -0.32
CA ALA A 86 -7.43 -11.22 0.14
C ALA A 86 -7.26 -11.60 1.62
N ALA A 87 -6.02 -11.76 2.10
CA ALA A 87 -5.76 -12.23 3.46
C ALA A 87 -5.77 -11.12 4.53
N ALA A 88 -5.36 -9.90 4.17
CA ALA A 88 -4.99 -8.86 5.14
C ALA A 88 -5.71 -7.51 4.96
N LEU A 89 -6.36 -7.21 3.83
CA LEU A 89 -6.84 -5.85 3.56
C LEU A 89 -7.82 -5.31 4.62
N SER A 90 -8.83 -6.09 5.01
CA SER A 90 -9.79 -5.69 6.04
C SER A 90 -9.11 -5.43 7.40
N TYR A 91 -8.14 -6.28 7.76
CA TYR A 91 -7.36 -6.11 8.97
C TYR A 91 -6.51 -4.83 8.93
N LEU A 92 -5.86 -4.53 7.80
CA LEU A 92 -5.03 -3.34 7.64
C LEU A 92 -5.87 -2.06 7.72
N ARG A 93 -7.04 -2.02 7.05
CA ARG A 93 -7.96 -0.88 7.11
C ARG A 93 -8.48 -0.59 8.52
N GLN A 94 -8.63 -1.62 9.35
CA GLN A 94 -9.02 -1.46 10.76
C GLN A 94 -7.84 -1.04 11.65
N SER A 95 -6.60 -1.36 11.25
CA SER A 95 -5.40 -1.14 12.04
C SER A 95 -4.75 0.23 11.82
N PHE A 96 -5.00 0.87 10.68
CA PHE A 96 -4.36 2.13 10.29
C PHE A 96 -5.39 3.19 9.92
N ALA A 97 -5.17 4.42 10.38
CA ALA A 97 -6.03 5.57 10.05
C ALA A 97 -5.82 6.12 8.64
N VAL A 98 -4.66 5.82 8.02
CA VAL A 98 -4.37 6.21 6.64
C VAL A 98 -5.20 5.38 5.66
N PRO A 99 -5.52 5.91 4.46
CA PRO A 99 -6.18 5.11 3.44
C PRO A 99 -5.34 3.90 3.04
N ILE A 100 -5.96 2.71 3.02
CA ILE A 100 -5.38 1.47 2.51
C ILE A 100 -6.25 0.97 1.35
N VAL A 101 -5.65 0.87 0.17
CA VAL A 101 -6.29 0.40 -1.07
C VAL A 101 -5.74 -0.97 -1.42
N GLY A 102 -6.58 -1.91 -1.85
CA GLY A 102 -6.16 -3.24 -2.28
C GLY A 102 -6.77 -3.59 -3.63
N MET A 103 -6.39 -4.76 -4.14
CA MET A 103 -6.90 -5.30 -5.41
C MET A 103 -8.26 -5.98 -5.27
N GLU A 104 -8.58 -6.45 -4.06
CA GLU A 104 -9.87 -7.00 -3.67
C GLU A 104 -10.66 -5.99 -2.83
N PRO A 105 -12.02 -6.03 -2.82
CA PRO A 105 -12.86 -5.11 -2.07
C PRO A 105 -12.63 -5.10 -0.56
#